data_AF-A0A971HV31-F1
#
_entry.id   AF-A0A971HV31-F1
#
_cell.length_a   1.000
_cell.length_b   1.000
_cell.length_c   1.000
_cell.angle_alpha   90.00
_cell.angle_beta   90.00
_cell.angle_gamma   90.00
#
_symmetry.space_group_name_H-M   'P 1'
#
loop_
_entity.id
_entity.type
_entity.pdbx_description
1 polymer ?
#
loop_
_entity_poly.entity_id
_entity_poly.type
_entity_poly.pdbx_seq_one_letter_code
_entity_poly.pdbx_strand_id
1 'polypeptide(L)'
;AGAGYDAVFSEWIKTTRFDLALYLSKKINERLTGHLNTKSRGVRGLPLQSLKFIMNPAVLVEIGMLSDSIDGKNLLSEKYLQAIAESLANAFVDFFNGIVVR
;
A
#
# COMPACT_ATOMS: atom_id res chain seq x y z
N ALA A 1 -29.61 -21.12 -12.24
CA ALA A 1 -28.24 -21.56 -11.93
C ALA A 1 -27.18 -20.47 -12.09
N GLY A 2 -27.32 -19.49 -13.01
CA GLY A 2 -26.29 -18.46 -13.28
C GLY A 2 -26.06 -17.40 -12.19
N ALA A 3 -27.11 -16.88 -11.55
CA ALA A 3 -26.99 -15.77 -10.59
C ALA A 3 -26.13 -16.06 -9.34
N GLY A 4 -26.02 -17.34 -8.94
CA GLY A 4 -25.18 -17.74 -7.79
C GLY A 4 -23.69 -17.78 -8.12
N TYR A 5 -23.34 -18.22 -9.33
CA TYR A 5 -21.94 -18.30 -9.77
C TYR A 5 -21.33 -16.90 -9.95
N ASP A 6 -22.07 -15.99 -10.59
CA ASP A 6 -21.61 -14.62 -10.81
C ASP A 6 -21.41 -13.85 -9.50
N ALA A 7 -22.28 -14.08 -8.51
CA ALA A 7 -22.15 -13.49 -7.17
C ALA A 7 -20.92 -14.02 -6.42
N VAL A 8 -20.68 -15.34 -6.44
CA VAL A 8 -19.51 -15.97 -5.83
C VAL A 8 -18.22 -15.48 -6.50
N PHE A 9 -18.19 -15.43 -7.83
CA PHE A 9 -17.04 -14.95 -8.59
C PHE A 9 -16.74 -13.47 -8.27
N SER A 10 -17.77 -12.63 -8.23
CA SER A 10 -17.63 -11.20 -7.91
C SER A 10 -17.09 -10.99 -6.49
N GLU A 11 -17.58 -11.75 -5.51
CA GLU A 11 -17.08 -11.66 -4.14
C GLU A 11 -15.64 -12.19 -4.02
N TRP A 12 -15.29 -13.23 -4.78
CA TRP A 12 -13.93 -13.74 -4.84
C TRP A 12 -12.95 -12.71 -5.43
N ILE A 13 -13.29 -12.05 -6.53
CA ILE A 13 -12.49 -10.98 -7.13
C ILE A 13 -12.31 -9.83 -6.13
N LYS A 14 -13.40 -9.42 -5.49
CA LYS A 14 -13.39 -8.34 -4.49
C LYS A 14 -12.51 -8.68 -3.29
N THR A 15 -12.61 -9.90 -2.76
CA THR A 15 -11.80 -10.37 -1.64
C THR A 15 -10.32 -10.43 -2.02
N THR A 16 -10.00 -11.04 -3.17
CA THR A 16 -8.64 -11.13 -3.70
C THR A 16 -8.01 -9.75 -3.87
N ARG A 17 -8.77 -8.78 -4.39
CA ARG A 17 -8.31 -7.38 -4.53
C ARG A 17 -7.90 -6.78 -3.18
N PHE A 18 -8.69 -6.99 -2.13
CA PHE A 18 -8.39 -6.48 -0.79
C PHE A 18 -7.20 -7.19 -0.14
N ASP A 19 -7.08 -8.49 -0.31
CA ASP A 19 -5.94 -9.27 0.21
C ASP A 19 -4.62 -8.82 -0.44
N LEU A 20 -4.63 -8.63 -1.76
CA LEU A 20 -3.48 -8.10 -2.49
C LEU A 20 -3.16 -6.67 -2.07
N ALA A 21 -4.16 -5.81 -1.86
CA ALA A 21 -3.93 -4.44 -1.37
C ALA A 21 -3.33 -4.43 0.05
N LEU A 22 -3.81 -5.30 0.93
CA LEU A 22 -3.26 -5.48 2.27
C LEU A 22 -1.82 -6.00 2.21
N TYR A 23 -1.53 -6.95 1.32
CA TYR A 23 -0.19 -7.48 1.12
C TYR A 23 0.77 -6.38 0.62
N LEU A 24 0.39 -5.63 -0.41
CA LEU A 24 1.14 -4.48 -0.92
C LEU A 24 1.41 -3.45 0.18
N SER A 25 0.39 -3.13 0.99
CA SER A 25 0.52 -2.18 2.10
C SER A 25 1.57 -2.61 3.12
N LYS A 26 1.66 -3.91 3.41
CA LYS A 26 2.68 -4.46 4.32
C LYS A 26 4.08 -4.31 3.75
N LYS A 27 4.27 -4.61 2.46
CA LYS A 27 5.56 -4.44 1.77
C LYS A 27 6.03 -2.99 1.74
N ILE A 28 5.11 -2.06 1.48
CA ILE A 28 5.40 -0.63 1.55
C ILE A 28 5.83 -0.21 2.95
N ASN A 29 5.09 -0.62 3.99
CA ASN A 29 5.42 -0.27 5.37
C ASN A 29 6.78 -0.87 5.80
N GLU A 30 7.07 -2.12 5.44
CA GLU A 30 8.38 -2.77 5.67
C GLU A 30 9.52 -1.96 5.04
N ARG A 31 9.40 -1.61 3.76
CA ARG A 31 10.45 -0.85 3.04
C ARG A 31 10.64 0.57 3.58
N LEU A 32 9.56 1.31 3.81
CA LEU A 32 9.65 2.68 4.32
C LEU A 32 10.30 2.72 5.71
N THR A 33 9.89 1.85 6.61
CA THR A 33 10.40 1.86 8.00
C THR A 33 11.83 1.34 8.07
N GLY A 34 12.19 0.34 7.26
CA GLY A 34 13.56 -0.16 7.17
C GLY A 34 14.53 0.82 6.51
N HIS A 35 14.14 1.46 5.40
CA HIS A 35 15.03 2.34 4.64
C HIS A 35 15.18 3.72 5.29
N LEU A 36 14.09 4.30 5.78
CA LEU A 36 14.09 5.64 6.37
C LEU A 36 14.43 5.62 7.87
N ASN A 37 14.54 4.43 8.47
CA ASN A 37 14.70 4.25 9.91
C ASN A 37 13.63 4.99 10.74
N THR A 38 12.38 5.02 10.22
CA THR A 38 11.24 5.69 10.85
C THR A 38 10.36 4.70 11.60
N LYS A 39 9.66 5.19 12.63
CA LYS A 39 8.73 4.36 13.39
C LYS A 39 7.50 4.00 12.54
N SER A 40 7.20 2.71 12.42
CA SER A 40 5.96 2.26 11.77
C SER A 40 4.72 2.75 12.52
N ARG A 41 3.75 3.29 11.77
CA ARG A 41 2.40 3.63 12.25
C ARG A 41 1.36 2.54 11.92
N GLY A 42 1.82 1.45 11.31
CA GLY A 42 1.04 0.28 10.92
C GLY A 42 0.24 0.45 9.63
N VAL A 43 -0.22 -0.68 9.12
CA VAL A 43 -1.18 -0.77 8.01
C VAL A 43 -2.59 -0.72 8.57
N ARG A 44 -3.47 0.13 8.01
CA ARG A 44 -4.84 0.32 8.50
C ARG A 44 -5.84 0.10 7.37
N GLY A 45 -6.86 -0.71 7.64
CA GLY A 45 -8.07 -0.74 6.82
C GLY A 45 -8.93 0.46 7.14
N LEU A 46 -9.05 1.41 6.21
CA LEU A 46 -9.89 2.60 6.35
C LEU A 46 -10.92 2.63 5.21
N PRO A 47 -12.16 3.11 5.46
CA PRO A 47 -13.15 3.31 4.41
C PRO A 47 -12.77 4.53 3.54
N LEU A 48 -11.70 4.39 2.77
CA LEU A 48 -11.21 5.43 1.88
C LEU A 48 -12.11 5.50 0.65
N GLN A 49 -12.92 6.55 0.56
CA GLN A 49 -13.77 6.77 -0.62
C GLN A 49 -12.97 6.84 -1.92
N SER A 50 -11.75 7.38 -1.87
CA SER A 50 -10.84 7.47 -3.03
C SER A 50 -10.48 6.10 -3.63
N LEU A 51 -10.46 5.04 -2.83
CA LEU A 51 -10.14 3.68 -3.29
C LEU A 51 -11.38 2.86 -3.65
N LYS A 52 -12.59 3.39 -3.42
CA LYS A 52 -13.85 2.64 -3.54
C LYS A 52 -14.10 2.12 -4.96
N PHE A 53 -13.70 2.88 -5.97
CA PHE A 53 -13.97 2.58 -7.38
C PHE A 53 -12.75 2.00 -8.14
N ILE A 54 -11.62 1.79 -7.45
CA ILE A 54 -10.42 1.23 -8.09
C ILE A 54 -10.55 -0.29 -8.15
N MET A 55 -10.59 -0.85 -9.35
CA MET A 55 -10.79 -2.28 -9.57
C MET A 55 -9.54 -3.13 -9.30
N ASN A 56 -8.35 -2.50 -9.33
CA ASN A 56 -7.08 -3.14 -9.00
C ASN A 56 -6.76 -3.02 -7.50
N PRO A 57 -5.81 -3.82 -6.97
CA PRO A 57 -5.26 -3.59 -5.64
C PRO A 57 -4.72 -2.16 -5.52
N ALA A 58 -5.18 -1.42 -4.53
CA ALA A 58 -4.85 -0.01 -4.37
C ALA A 58 -4.63 0.35 -2.91
N VAL A 59 -3.70 1.26 -2.67
CA VAL A 59 -3.25 1.67 -1.33
C VAL A 59 -3.06 3.17 -1.29
N LEU A 60 -3.30 3.77 -0.13
CA LEU A 60 -2.93 5.15 0.16
C LEU A 60 -1.78 5.12 1.15
N VAL A 61 -0.71 5.87 0.85
CA VAL A 61 0.49 5.92 1.67
C VAL A 61 0.64 7.31 2.24
N GLU A 62 0.58 7.42 3.57
CA GLU A 62 0.95 8.63 4.29
C GLU A 62 2.45 8.58 4.60
N ILE A 63 3.24 9.40 3.90
CA ILE A 63 4.72 9.37 3.95
C ILE A 63 5.33 10.16 5.12
N GLY A 64 4.51 10.90 5.86
CA GLY A 64 4.91 11.69 7.02
C GLY A 64 3.86 12.75 7.35
N MET A 65 4.11 13.52 8.41
CA MET A 65 3.20 14.58 8.85
C MET A 65 3.83 15.96 8.66
N LEU A 66 3.33 16.76 7.72
CA LEU A 66 3.85 18.12 7.45
C LEU A 66 3.76 19.06 8.66
N SER A 67 2.78 18.85 9.54
CA SER A 67 2.63 19.63 10.77
C SER A 67 3.59 19.23 11.89
N ASP A 68 4.31 18.12 11.76
CA ASP A 68 5.36 17.74 12.69
C ASP A 68 6.67 18.44 12.34
N SER A 69 7.37 18.94 13.36
CA SER A 69 8.58 19.74 13.15
C SER A 69 9.78 18.97 12.60
N ILE A 70 9.81 17.65 12.79
CA ILE A 70 10.86 16.75 12.32
C ILE A 70 10.47 16.20 10.95
N ASP A 71 9.31 15.57 10.83
CA ASP A 71 8.82 15.02 9.55
C ASP A 71 8.64 16.13 8.51
N GLY A 72 8.11 17.28 8.89
CA GLY A 72 7.90 18.42 8.00
C GLY A 72 9.22 18.89 7.36
N LYS A 73 10.32 18.93 8.12
CA LYS A 73 11.65 19.26 7.56
C LYS A 73 12.17 18.18 6.62
N ASN A 74 11.98 16.92 6.98
CA ASN A 74 12.39 15.79 6.14
C ASN A 74 11.62 15.80 4.80
N LEU A 75 10.31 16.07 4.83
CA LEU A 75 9.46 16.11 3.64
C LEU A 75 9.78 17.27 2.67
N LEU A 76 10.55 18.27 3.10
CA LEU A 76 11.08 19.32 2.22
C LEU A 76 12.42 18.94 1.58
N SER A 77 13.04 17.85 2.00
CA SER A 77 14.33 17.40 1.47
C SER A 77 14.15 16.52 0.24
N GLU A 78 14.72 16.93 -0.90
CA GLU A 78 14.73 16.11 -2.12
C GLU A 78 15.36 14.73 -1.88
N LYS A 79 16.45 14.65 -1.09
CA LYS A 79 17.09 13.39 -0.75
C LYS A 79 16.15 12.45 0.00
N TYR A 80 15.35 12.99 0.92
CA TYR A 80 14.39 12.19 1.68
C TYR A 80 13.22 11.72 0.80
N LEU A 81 12.72 12.60 -0.08
CA LEU A 81 11.68 12.25 -1.07
C LEU A 81 12.18 11.18 -2.05
N GLN A 82 13.44 11.27 -2.48
CA GLN A 82 14.07 10.25 -3.32
C GLN A 82 14.16 8.89 -2.59
N ALA A 83 14.57 8.89 -1.32
CA ALA A 83 14.60 7.67 -0.52
C ALA A 83 13.21 7.05 -0.31
N ILE A 84 12.16 7.88 -0.16
CA ILE A 84 10.76 7.42 -0.16
C ILE A 84 10.42 6.77 -1.50
N ALA A 85 10.70 7.44 -2.63
CA ALA A 85 10.39 6.92 -3.96
C ALA A 85 11.07 5.56 -4.23
N GLU A 86 12.35 5.43 -3.86
CA GLU A 86 13.09 4.16 -3.95
C GLU A 86 12.50 3.08 -3.06
N SER A 87 12.08 3.43 -1.85
CA SER A 87 11.41 2.49 -0.93
C SER A 87 10.10 1.97 -1.53
N LEU A 88 9.31 2.85 -2.15
CA LEU A 88 8.07 2.49 -2.82
C LEU A 88 8.34 1.58 -4.03
N ALA A 89 9.30 1.96 -4.89
CA ALA A 89 9.68 1.15 -6.06
C ALA A 89 10.10 -0.27 -5.65
N ASN A 90 10.96 -0.39 -4.63
CA ASN A 90 11.39 -1.69 -4.11
C ASN A 90 10.25 -2.48 -3.46
N ALA A 91 9.29 -1.82 -2.82
CA ALA A 91 8.11 -2.50 -2.28
C ALA A 91 7.23 -3.11 -3.38
N PHE A 92 7.11 -2.45 -4.54
CA PHE A 92 6.42 -3.03 -5.70
C PHE A 92 7.16 -4.26 -6.23
N VAL A 93 8.50 -4.22 -6.30
CA VAL A 93 9.31 -5.38 -6.69
C VAL A 93 9.08 -6.55 -5.72
N ASP A 94 9.13 -6.30 -4.41
CA ASP A 94 8.86 -7.32 -3.39
C ASP A 94 7.45 -7.90 -3.48
N PHE A 95 6.47 -7.05 -3.78
CA PHE A 95 5.08 -7.46 -3.97
C PHE A 95 4.97 -8.45 -5.13
N PHE A 96 5.48 -8.11 -6.31
CA PHE A 96 5.42 -8.99 -7.48
C PHE A 96 6.24 -10.27 -7.31
N ASN A 97 7.42 -10.19 -6.68
CA ASN A 97 8.22 -11.38 -6.39
C ASN A 97 7.57 -12.29 -5.34
N GLY A 98 6.76 -11.72 -4.43
CA GLY A 98 6.11 -12.46 -3.35
C GLY A 98 4.75 -13.05 -3.70
N ILE A 99 4.16 -12.68 -4.83
CA ILE A 99 2.92 -13.28 -5.31
C ILE A 99 3.28 -14.38 -6.29
N VAL A 100 3.06 -15.63 -5.87
CA VAL A 100 3.13 -16.76 -6.79
C VAL A 100 1.73 -16.97 -7.37
N VAL A 101 1.55 -16.59 -8.63
CA VAL A 101 0.40 -17.05 -9.40
C VAL A 101 0.68 -18.50 -9.78
N ARG A 102 0.04 -19.44 -9.10
CA ARG A 102 0.00 -20.85 -9.52
C ARG A 102 -1.25 -21.09 -10.35
#